data_AF-A0A369HZM6-F1
#
_entry.id   AF-A0A369HZM6-F1
#
_cell.length_a   1.000
_cell.length_b   1.000
_cell.length_c   1.000
_cell.angle_alpha   90.00
_cell.angle_beta   90.00
_cell.angle_gamma   90.00
#
_symmetry.space_group_name_H-M   'P 1'
#
loop_
_entity.id
_entity.type
_entity.pdbx_description
1 polymer ?
#
loop_
_entity_poly.entity_id
_entity_poly.type
_entity_poly.pdbx_seq_one_letter_code
_entity_poly.pdbx_strand_id
1 'polypeptide(L)'
;MPKLDRSDFKYNAKVFEKNCLWCGTLFYASRSTAKYCCGTCRGYANQAKQSEEAVPYDETEKMISALLSENAYLKGQLQRYILENEQLKQKIDNDQNNRTIQREKEH
;
A
#
# COMPACT_ATOMS: atom_id res chain seq x y z
N MET A 1 14.93 14.93 27.31
CA MET A 1 15.26 15.26 25.91
C MET A 1 16.23 14.23 25.35
N PRO A 2 16.24 13.97 24.03
CA PRO A 2 17.15 13.00 23.44
C PRO A 2 18.61 13.44 23.57
N LYS A 3 19.48 12.49 23.89
CA LYS A 3 20.93 12.69 23.94
C LYS A 3 21.50 12.41 22.56
N LEU A 4 21.66 13.48 21.78
CA LEU A 4 22.08 13.42 20.37
C LEU A 4 23.60 13.48 20.21
N ASP A 5 24.31 13.96 21.24
CA ASP A 5 25.76 14.02 21.24
C ASP A 5 26.33 13.02 22.24
N ARG A 6 27.41 12.31 21.84
CA ARG A 6 28.18 11.42 22.70
C ARG A 6 28.91 12.18 23.81
N SER A 7 29.22 13.46 23.59
CA SER A 7 29.93 14.32 24.56
C SER A 7 29.16 14.54 25.86
N ASP A 8 27.83 14.39 25.82
CA ASP A 8 26.94 14.45 26.99
C ASP A 8 27.17 13.33 28.01
N PHE A 9 27.96 12.32 27.66
CA PHE A 9 28.30 11.19 28.51
C PHE A 9 29.77 11.27 28.94
N LYS A 10 30.06 10.81 30.17
CA LYS A 10 31.44 10.68 30.65
C LYS A 10 32.30 9.95 29.61
N TYR A 11 33.57 10.35 29.49
CA TYR A 11 34.49 9.80 28.50
C TYR A 11 34.55 8.27 28.52
N ASN A 12 34.66 7.68 29.72
CA ASN A 12 34.71 6.24 29.94
C ASN A 12 33.34 5.54 30.05
N ALA A 13 32.23 6.24 29.79
CA ALA A 13 30.92 5.62 29.84
C ALA A 13 30.71 4.65 28.67
N LYS A 14 30.11 3.49 28.97
CA LYS A 14 29.58 2.60 27.93
C LYS A 14 28.32 3.24 27.35
N VAL A 15 28.38 3.61 26.08
CA VAL A 15 27.31 4.28 25.35
C VAL A 15 27.00 3.49 24.09
N PHE A 16 25.72 3.41 23.75
CA PHE A 16 25.22 2.71 22.58
C PHE A 16 24.64 3.73 21.61
N GLU A 17 25.19 3.79 20.41
CA GLU A 17 24.60 4.53 19.29
C GLU A 17 23.47 3.71 18.68
N LYS A 18 22.31 4.32 18.49
CA LYS A 18 21.09 3.65 18.03
C LYS A 18 20.20 4.58 17.23
N ASN A 19 19.35 4.00 16.40
CA ASN A 19 18.23 4.70 15.77
C ASN A 19 16.96 4.54 16.61
N CYS A 20 16.21 5.63 16.79
CA CYS A 20 14.90 5.60 17.43
C CYS A 20 13.92 4.78 16.59
N LEU A 21 13.26 3.78 17.17
CA LEU A 21 12.28 2.97 16.45
C LEU A 21 10.99 3.71 16.06
N TRP A 22 10.77 4.92 16.60
CA TRP A 22 9.60 5.75 16.25
C TRP A 22 9.92 6.77 15.15
N CYS A 23 10.92 7.62 15.38
CA CYS A 23 11.23 8.74 14.49
C CYS A 23 12.50 8.55 13.64
N GLY A 24 13.22 7.44 13.78
CA GLY A 24 14.45 7.14 13.04
C GLY A 24 15.70 7.91 13.49
N THR A 25 15.55 8.96 14.31
CA THR A 25 16.65 9.81 14.78
C THR A 25 17.75 8.99 15.47
N LEU A 26 19.00 9.21 15.06
CA LEU A 26 20.18 8.68 15.74
C LEU A 26 20.32 9.30 17.13
N PHE A 27 20.55 8.48 18.14
CA PHE A 27 20.71 8.92 19.52
C PHE A 27 21.66 7.99 20.29
N TYR A 28 22.19 8.52 21.40
CA TYR A 28 23.08 7.81 22.30
C TYR A 28 22.34 7.38 23.57
N ALA A 29 22.49 6.12 23.96
CA ALA A 29 21.86 5.54 25.14
C ALA A 29 22.89 4.97 26.13
N SER A 30 22.61 5.08 27.42
CA SER A 30 23.38 4.41 28.48
C SER A 30 23.00 2.94 28.67
N ARG A 31 21.88 2.50 28.09
CA ARG A 31 21.36 1.13 28.21
C ARG A 31 21.20 0.49 26.83
N SER A 32 21.65 -0.75 26.69
CA SER A 32 21.51 -1.53 25.46
C SER A 32 20.05 -1.84 25.10
N THR A 33 19.13 -1.76 26.05
CA THR A 33 17.69 -2.03 25.83
C THR A 33 16.90 -0.79 25.40
N ALA A 34 17.53 0.39 25.34
CA ALA A 34 16.86 1.60 24.86
C ALA A 34 16.43 1.43 23.40
N LYS A 35 15.17 1.76 23.12
CA LYS A 35 14.51 1.67 21.80
C LYS A 35 14.12 3.02 21.22
N TYR A 36 13.95 4.04 22.07
CA TYR A 36 13.43 5.35 21.69
C TYR A 36 14.33 6.45 22.22
N CYS A 37 14.47 7.53 21.45
CA CYS A 37 15.35 8.65 21.79
C CYS A 37 14.83 9.47 22.98
N CYS A 38 13.52 9.46 23.25
CA CYS A 38 12.92 10.21 24.36
C CYS A 38 11.62 9.56 24.86
N GLY A 39 11.11 10.06 26.00
CA GLY A 39 9.84 9.64 26.59
C GLY A 39 8.64 9.88 25.66
N THR A 40 8.66 10.96 24.88
CA THR A 40 7.59 11.29 23.92
C THR A 40 7.48 10.25 22.81
N CYS A 41 8.59 9.89 22.16
CA CYS A 41 8.60 8.83 21.14
C CYS A 41 8.17 7.48 21.70
N ARG A 42 8.52 7.17 22.95
CA ARG A 42 8.02 5.98 23.65
C ARG A 42 6.50 6.03 23.84
N GLY A 43 5.97 7.20 24.23
CA GLY A 43 4.55 7.44 24.40
C GLY A 43 3.78 7.23 23.10
N TYR A 44 4.24 7.84 22.00
CA TYR A 44 3.63 7.68 20.69
C TYR A 44 3.67 6.23 20.19
N ALA A 45 4.80 5.55 20.33
CA ALA A 45 4.90 4.13 19.97
C ALA A 45 3.95 3.24 20.80
N ASN A 46 3.70 3.58 22.07
CA ASN A 46 2.75 2.85 22.90
C ASN A 46 1.29 3.15 22.51
N GLN A 47 0.96 4.40 22.19
CA GLN A 47 -0.38 4.78 21.73
C GLN A 47 -0.72 4.11 20.40
N ALA A 48 0.23 4.08 19.46
CA ALA A 48 0.06 3.40 18.17
C ALA A 48 -0.25 1.91 18.33
N LYS A 49 0.46 1.22 19.25
CA LYS A 49 0.17 -0.19 19.56
C LYS A 49 -1.22 -0.40 20.16
N GLN A 50 -1.63 0.50 21.06
CA GLN A 50 -2.97 0.45 21.64
C GLN A 50 -4.05 0.72 20.59
N SER A 51 -3.81 1.60 19.61
CA SER A 51 -4.75 1.82 18.51
C SER A 51 -4.82 0.65 17.53
N GLU A 52 -3.71 -0.06 17.30
CA GLU A 52 -3.71 -1.30 16.50
C GLU A 52 -4.46 -2.44 17.21
N GLU A 53 -4.34 -2.54 18.55
CA GLU A 53 -5.11 -3.50 19.35
C GLU A 53 -6.59 -3.11 19.51
N ALA A 54 -6.93 -1.83 19.36
CA ALA A 54 -8.28 -1.29 19.56
C ALA A 54 -9.09 -1.15 18.25
N VAL A 55 -8.73 -1.84 17.17
CA VAL A 55 -9.53 -1.79 15.93
C VAL A 55 -10.83 -2.59 16.14
N PRO A 56 -12.03 -1.98 16.03
CA PRO A 56 -13.27 -2.71 15.98
C PRO A 56 -13.35 -3.40 14.61
N TYR A 57 -13.13 -4.72 14.59
CA TYR A 57 -13.14 -5.54 13.37
C TYR A 57 -14.42 -5.37 12.52
N ASP A 58 -15.54 -4.94 13.10
CA ASP A 58 -16.84 -4.83 12.44
C ASP A 58 -16.89 -3.77 11.30
N GLU A 59 -16.23 -2.62 11.46
CA GLU A 59 -16.23 -1.60 10.39
C GLU A 59 -15.34 -2.03 9.20
N THR A 60 -14.22 -2.70 9.48
CA THR A 60 -13.30 -3.20 8.45
C THR A 60 -13.92 -4.33 7.62
N GLU A 61 -14.67 -5.25 8.22
CA GLU A 61 -15.30 -6.36 7.48
C GLU A 61 -16.42 -5.90 6.54
N LYS A 62 -17.23 -4.92 6.95
CA LYS A 62 -18.27 -4.31 6.11
C LYS A 62 -17.65 -3.60 4.91
N MET A 63 -16.56 -2.85 5.14
CA MET A 63 -15.82 -2.18 4.06
C MET A 63 -15.20 -3.18 3.09
N ILE A 64 -14.55 -4.25 3.59
CA ILE A 64 -13.98 -5.32 2.76
C ILE A 64 -15.07 -5.97 1.91
N SER A 65 -16.23 -6.28 2.49
CA SER A 65 -17.35 -6.89 1.78
C SER A 65 -17.91 -5.99 0.67
N ALA A 66 -18.00 -4.68 0.92
CA ALA A 66 -18.40 -3.70 -0.09
C ALA A 66 -17.39 -3.64 -1.26
N LEU A 67 -16.09 -3.55 -0.94
CA LEU A 67 -15.01 -3.52 -1.94
C LEU A 67 -14.95 -4.81 -2.78
N LEU A 68 -15.18 -5.97 -2.17
CA LEU A 68 -15.24 -7.25 -2.90
C LEU A 68 -16.43 -7.31 -3.85
N SER A 69 -17.59 -6.80 -3.42
CA SER A 69 -18.80 -6.73 -4.25
C SER A 69 -18.60 -5.82 -5.46
N GLU A 70 -17.98 -4.65 -5.24
CA GLU A 70 -17.64 -3.71 -6.31
C GLU A 70 -16.65 -4.33 -7.32
N ASN A 71 -15.60 -5.01 -6.83
CA ASN A 71 -14.65 -5.74 -7.68
C ASN A 71 -15.33 -6.81 -8.54
N ALA A 72 -16.27 -7.58 -7.98
CA ALA A 72 -17.01 -8.59 -8.73
C ALA A 72 -17.86 -7.96 -9.84
N TYR A 73 -18.53 -6.84 -9.53
CA TYR A 73 -19.33 -6.10 -10.50
C TYR A 73 -18.49 -5.55 -11.66
N LEU A 74 -17.39 -4.86 -11.35
CA LEU A 74 -16.47 -4.29 -12.34
C LEU A 74 -15.85 -5.38 -13.23
N LYS A 75 -15.47 -6.52 -12.64
CA LYS A 75 -14.97 -7.67 -13.40
C LYS A 75 -16.01 -8.19 -14.40
N GLY A 76 -17.28 -8.28 -14.00
CA GLY A 76 -18.37 -8.65 -14.88
C GLY A 76 -18.62 -7.65 -16.01
N GLN A 77 -18.53 -6.34 -15.73
CA GLN A 77 -18.61 -5.30 -16.77
C GLN A 77 -17.47 -5.44 -17.78
N LEU A 78 -16.23 -5.59 -17.31
CA LEU A 78 -15.06 -5.70 -18.16
C LEU A 78 -15.16 -6.91 -19.10
N GLN A 79 -15.59 -8.07 -18.58
CA GLN A 79 -15.81 -9.27 -19.39
C GLN A 79 -16.85 -9.05 -20.50
N ARG A 80 -17.94 -8.32 -20.21
CA ARG A 80 -18.94 -7.98 -21.24
C ARG A 80 -18.33 -7.10 -22.33
N TYR A 81 -17.59 -6.06 -21.94
CA TYR A 81 -16.95 -5.17 -22.92
C TYR A 81 -15.89 -5.87 -23.76
N ILE A 82 -15.15 -6.83 -23.20
CA ILE A 82 -14.19 -7.63 -23.96
C ILE A 82 -14.93 -8.43 -25.04
N LEU A 83 -15.98 -9.15 -24.65
CA LEU A 83 -16.76 -9.97 -25.59
C LEU A 83 -17.40 -9.12 -26.70
N GLU A 84 -17.99 -7.98 -26.34
CA GLU A 84 -18.60 -7.07 -27.31
C GLU A 84 -17.56 -6.52 -28.30
N ASN A 85 -16.38 -6.14 -27.82
CA ASN A 85 -15.28 -5.70 -28.67
C ASN A 85 -14.81 -6.79 -29.63
N GLU A 86 -14.72 -8.05 -29.19
CA GLU A 86 -14.37 -9.18 -30.06
C GLU A 86 -15.40 -9.38 -31.17
N GLN A 87 -16.70 -9.32 -30.82
CA GLN A 87 -17.78 -9.43 -31.80
C GLN A 87 -17.77 -8.28 -32.81
N LEU A 88 -17.50 -7.06 -32.35
CA LEU A 88 -17.42 -5.89 -33.25
C LEU A 88 -16.23 -6.00 -34.19
N LYS A 89 -15.06 -6.45 -33.72
CA LYS A 89 -13.89 -6.69 -34.58
C LYS A 89 -14.20 -7.72 -35.66
N GLN A 90 -14.83 -8.84 -35.31
CA GLN A 90 -15.22 -9.85 -36.29
C GLN A 90 -16.19 -9.30 -37.35
N LYS A 91 -17.16 -8.46 -36.95
CA LYS A 91 -18.07 -7.81 -37.89
C LYS A 91 -17.34 -6.87 -38.84
N ILE A 92 -16.41 -6.06 -38.32
CA ILE A 92 -15.59 -5.17 -39.14
C ILE A 92 -14.76 -5.97 -40.15
N ASP A 93 -14.11 -7.04 -39.72
CA ASP A 93 -13.30 -7.89 -40.61
C ASP A 93 -14.15 -8.53 -41.70
N ASN A 94 -15.34 -9.04 -41.36
CA ASN A 94 -16.29 -9.60 -42.33
C ASN A 94 -16.78 -8.55 -43.34
N ASP A 95 -17.13 -7.35 -42.86
CA ASP A 95 -17.58 -6.27 -43.74
C ASP A 95 -16.47 -5.80 -44.69
N GLN A 96 -15.22 -5.75 -44.21
CA GLN A 96 -14.07 -5.44 -45.04
C GLN A 96 -13.83 -6.52 -46.10
N ASN A 97 -13.88 -7.80 -45.72
CA ASN A 97 -13.73 -8.91 -46.65
C ASN A 97 -14.83 -8.91 -47.72
N ASN A 98 -16.09 -8.68 -47.33
CA ASN A 98 -17.21 -8.59 -48.27
C ASN A 98 -17.03 -7.44 -49.27
N ARG A 99 -16.56 -6.26 -48.81
CA ARG A 99 -16.26 -5.13 -49.70
C ARG A 99 -15.12 -5.44 -50.67
N THR A 100 -14.09 -6.16 -50.25
CA THR A 100 -12.98 -6.58 -51.12
C THR A 100 -13.48 -7.53 -52.22
N ILE A 101 -14.25 -8.56 -51.84
CA ILE A 101 -14.85 -9.51 -52.79
C ILE A 101 -15.77 -8.80 -53.79
N GLN A 102 -16.53 -7.79 -53.34
CA GLN A 102 -17.42 -7.03 -54.21
C GLN A 102 -16.64 -6.26 -55.29
N ARG A 103 -15.50 -5.65 -54.92
CA ARG A 103 -14.62 -4.93 -55.86
C ARG A 103 -13.97 -5.86 -56.87
N GLU A 104 -13.57 -7.06 -56.45
CA GLU A 104 -12.98 -8.07 -57.36
C GLU A 104 -13.98 -8.61 -58.39
N LYS A 105 -15.29 -8.56 -58.11
CA LYS A 105 -16.34 -8.99 -59.05
C LYS A 105 -16.72 -7.92 -60.09
N GLU A 106 -16.32 -6.66 -59.86
CA GLU A 106 -16.63 -5.53 -60.74
C GLU A 106 -15.50 -5.22 -61.75
N HIS A 107 -14.40 -6.00 -61.71
CA HIS A 107 -13.29 -5.98 -62.66
C HIS A 107 -13.20 -7.29 -63.45
#